data_AF-A0A1X7VF34-F1
#
_entry.id   AF-A0A1X7VF34-F1
#
_cell.length_a   1.000
_cell.length_b   1.000
_cell.length_c   1.000
_cell.angle_alpha   90.00
_cell.angle_beta   90.00
_cell.angle_gamma   90.00
#
_symmetry.space_group_name_H-M   'P 1'
#
loop_
_entity.id
_entity.type
_entity.pdbx_description
1 polymer ?
#
loop_
_entity_poly.entity_id
_entity_poly.type
_entity_poly.pdbx_seq_one_letter_code
_entity_poly.pdbx_strand_id
1 'polypeptide(L)'
;MMARRQILFTKGDVDRMRAENRRKEVERTEQLKMVAQDKLMRANMASEERVEKKILARILQQEATEKETDEKIAASIREKKLREQQLEQEKRIAEELQKIKLESQRDERLRQQIRDNSQELRELESKLRAGYMNKERAAQLQEKIEMKEKEKYYEAVLDDMMKRDYEKAMEEDMERQREKEEEKFEYREQLHNQLEEQEIKRREAYEEFLKEKLMIDEIVRKIYEEDQREAEARLEKQRALNNILRSPSEERRGRTWKIMEKELMEEENRRILEFCNLQQEREAERAQKAKEEEEKKSQLYAKLSEEIAQKQGEVEEMERIRTELYMEEQEEKERQMEKKALEAQIRQRLELQEAHDEHLIMKEKKRIAELAEEEEYRRQLMAKFAEDDRIELMNAQKRRMKQLEHRRAVEKLIEERRQEYQRLKELEVLERKEEERQESMRRAIVEQERQRLLREHATKLLGYLPKGVLHNEEDLSHLGQDFRDKYKSRRVDLFDDEGW
;
A
#
# COMPACT_ATOMS: atom_id res chain seq x y z
N MET A 1 -149.81 -53.77 23.23
CA MET A 1 -150.44 -53.40 24.52
C MET A 1 -149.54 -52.34 25.16
N MET A 2 -149.92 -51.12 25.52
CA MET A 2 -151.21 -50.45 25.66
C MET A 2 -151.04 -48.92 25.52
N ALA A 3 -152.12 -48.26 25.10
CA ALA A 3 -152.55 -46.88 25.35
C ALA A 3 -151.51 -45.71 25.31
N ARG A 4 -151.41 -45.06 24.14
CA ARG A 4 -151.08 -43.63 24.02
C ARG A 4 -152.40 -42.84 23.98
N ARG A 5 -152.69 -42.05 25.02
CA ARG A 5 -153.76 -41.04 24.97
C ARG A 5 -153.25 -39.81 24.20
N GLN A 6 -153.92 -39.47 23.11
CA GLN A 6 -153.75 -38.19 22.42
C GLN A 6 -154.45 -37.08 23.21
N ILE A 7 -153.75 -35.95 23.38
CA ILE A 7 -154.30 -34.69 23.89
C ILE A 7 -154.35 -33.73 22.70
N LEU A 8 -155.54 -33.27 22.33
CA LEU A 8 -155.77 -32.23 21.34
C LEU A 8 -155.56 -30.86 22.02
N PHE A 9 -154.60 -30.08 21.54
CA PHE A 9 -154.35 -28.70 21.99
C PHE A 9 -155.12 -27.71 21.11
N THR A 10 -155.69 -26.67 21.72
CA THR A 10 -156.61 -25.69 21.13
C THR A 10 -155.89 -24.39 20.75
N LYS A 11 -156.56 -23.49 20.01
CA LYS A 11 -155.97 -22.24 19.47
C LYS A 11 -155.26 -21.35 20.52
N GLY A 12 -155.70 -21.38 21.79
CA GLY A 12 -155.02 -20.68 22.88
C GLY A 12 -153.63 -21.25 23.21
N ASP A 13 -153.40 -22.53 22.92
CA ASP A 13 -152.11 -23.18 23.08
C ASP A 13 -151.13 -22.77 21.98
N VAL A 14 -151.61 -22.45 20.77
CA VAL A 14 -150.78 -21.94 19.67
C VAL A 14 -150.29 -20.51 19.93
N ASP A 15 -151.14 -19.64 20.50
CA ASP A 15 -150.75 -18.27 20.85
C ASP A 15 -149.81 -18.25 22.06
N ARG A 16 -150.01 -19.15 23.04
CA ARG A 16 -149.02 -19.41 24.12
C ARG A 16 -147.69 -19.85 23.53
N MET A 17 -147.68 -20.81 22.61
CA MET A 17 -146.46 -21.30 21.95
C MET A 17 -145.73 -20.20 21.17
N ARG A 18 -146.44 -19.29 20.48
CA ARG A 18 -145.81 -18.15 19.78
C ARG A 18 -145.24 -17.10 20.73
N ALA A 19 -145.94 -16.79 21.82
CA ALA A 19 -145.43 -15.89 22.84
C ALA A 19 -144.20 -16.49 23.55
N GLU A 20 -144.23 -17.79 23.82
CA GLU A 20 -143.12 -18.53 24.40
C GLU A 20 -141.92 -18.61 23.43
N ASN A 21 -142.16 -18.79 22.13
CA ASN A 21 -141.09 -18.75 21.12
C ASN A 21 -140.46 -17.35 20.98
N ARG A 22 -141.25 -16.27 21.02
CA ARG A 22 -140.70 -14.91 21.04
C ARG A 22 -139.87 -14.64 22.29
N ARG A 23 -140.31 -15.15 23.46
CA ARG A 23 -139.51 -15.09 24.69
C ARG A 23 -138.20 -15.86 24.54
N LYS A 24 -138.25 -17.09 24.01
CA LYS A 24 -137.06 -17.90 23.73
C LYS A 24 -136.11 -17.26 22.70
N GLU A 25 -136.63 -16.57 21.68
CA GLU A 25 -135.80 -15.85 20.71
C GLU A 25 -135.12 -14.63 21.33
N VAL A 26 -135.83 -13.84 22.14
CA VAL A 26 -135.24 -12.72 22.88
C VAL A 26 -134.15 -13.24 23.82
N GLU A 27 -134.44 -14.26 24.62
CA GLU A 27 -133.47 -14.94 25.49
C GLU A 27 -132.25 -15.43 24.70
N ARG A 28 -132.45 -16.03 23.51
CA ARG A 28 -131.34 -16.47 22.64
C ARG A 28 -130.52 -15.29 22.10
N THR A 29 -131.14 -14.18 21.73
CA THR A 29 -130.40 -13.00 21.26
C THR A 29 -129.62 -12.33 22.39
N GLU A 30 -130.16 -12.31 23.62
CA GLU A 30 -129.47 -11.84 24.81
C GLU A 30 -128.28 -12.75 25.14
N GLN A 31 -128.47 -14.07 25.09
CA GLN A 31 -127.37 -15.04 25.23
C GLN A 31 -126.30 -14.85 24.16
N LEU A 32 -126.66 -14.62 22.89
CA LEU A 32 -125.69 -14.36 21.83
C LEU A 32 -124.94 -13.03 22.03
N LYS A 33 -125.60 -11.98 22.54
CA LYS A 33 -124.94 -10.73 22.91
C LYS A 33 -123.97 -10.92 24.07
N MET A 34 -124.36 -11.68 25.10
CA MET A 34 -123.47 -12.05 26.21
C MET A 34 -122.26 -12.85 25.72
N VAL A 35 -122.45 -13.82 24.83
CA VAL A 35 -121.34 -14.60 24.24
C VAL A 35 -120.45 -13.72 23.35
N ALA A 36 -121.01 -12.76 22.60
CA ALA A 36 -120.22 -11.84 21.80
C ALA A 36 -119.40 -10.87 22.67
N GLN A 37 -119.99 -10.36 23.76
CA GLN A 37 -119.30 -9.54 24.75
C GLN A 37 -118.21 -10.33 25.47
N ASP A 38 -118.48 -11.56 25.90
CA ASP A 38 -117.47 -12.44 26.51
C ASP A 38 -116.34 -12.76 25.53
N LYS A 39 -116.63 -13.01 24.25
CA LYS A 39 -115.60 -13.18 23.21
C LYS A 39 -114.75 -11.93 23.02
N LEU A 40 -115.34 -10.73 23.03
CA LEU A 40 -114.60 -9.47 22.87
C LEU A 40 -113.75 -9.17 24.11
N MET A 41 -114.29 -9.42 25.31
CA MET A 41 -113.56 -9.30 26.56
C MET A 41 -112.36 -10.27 26.60
N ARG A 42 -112.55 -11.53 26.20
CA ARG A 42 -111.46 -12.51 26.07
C ARG A 42 -110.40 -12.09 25.04
N ALA A 43 -110.81 -11.51 23.90
CA ALA A 43 -109.87 -11.02 22.90
C ALA A 43 -109.07 -9.81 23.40
N ASN A 44 -109.71 -8.90 24.13
CA ASN A 44 -109.04 -7.75 24.77
C ASN A 44 -108.06 -8.22 25.85
N MET A 45 -108.47 -9.11 26.75
CA MET A 45 -107.58 -9.70 27.75
C MET A 45 -106.38 -10.41 27.10
N ALA A 46 -106.60 -11.20 26.04
CA ALA A 46 -105.52 -11.83 25.30
C ALA A 46 -104.61 -10.82 24.57
N SER A 47 -105.12 -9.65 24.20
CA SER A 47 -104.34 -8.57 23.60
C SER A 47 -103.55 -7.77 24.64
N GLU A 48 -104.12 -7.56 25.83
CA GLU A 48 -103.47 -6.94 26.99
C GLU A 48 -102.29 -7.80 27.44
N GLU A 49 -102.47 -9.11 27.60
CA GLU A 49 -101.38 -10.04 27.91
C GLU A 49 -100.25 -9.98 26.85
N ARG A 50 -100.59 -9.78 25.56
CA ARG A 50 -99.59 -9.65 24.49
C ARG A 50 -98.87 -8.31 24.56
N VAL A 51 -99.56 -7.23 24.90
CA VAL A 51 -98.97 -5.90 25.07
C VAL A 51 -98.04 -5.90 26.29
N GLU A 52 -98.47 -6.47 27.40
CA GLU A 52 -97.64 -6.64 28.61
C GLU A 52 -96.39 -7.47 28.31
N LYS A 53 -96.53 -8.60 27.61
CA LYS A 53 -95.37 -9.41 27.16
C LYS A 53 -94.42 -8.63 26.26
N LYS A 54 -94.93 -7.76 25.37
CA LYS A 54 -94.10 -6.90 24.51
C LYS A 54 -93.39 -5.79 25.29
N ILE A 55 -94.07 -5.18 26.25
CA ILE A 55 -93.48 -4.16 27.14
C ILE A 55 -92.37 -4.81 27.97
N LEU A 56 -92.64 -5.96 28.58
CA LEU A 56 -91.65 -6.73 29.33
C LEU A 56 -90.46 -7.13 28.45
N ALA A 57 -90.70 -7.62 27.24
CA ALA A 57 -89.63 -7.97 26.30
C ALA A 57 -88.79 -6.75 25.90
N ARG A 58 -89.40 -5.57 25.73
CA ARG A 58 -88.68 -4.33 25.42
C ARG A 58 -87.83 -3.87 26.61
N ILE A 59 -88.35 -3.94 27.83
CA ILE A 59 -87.61 -3.60 29.05
C ILE A 59 -86.42 -4.55 29.21
N LEU A 60 -86.65 -5.86 29.08
CA LEU A 60 -85.57 -6.86 29.13
C LEU A 60 -84.51 -6.64 28.04
N GLN A 61 -84.93 -6.25 26.84
CA GLN A 61 -84.01 -5.93 25.75
C GLN A 61 -83.20 -4.65 26.05
N GLN A 62 -83.83 -3.61 26.60
CA GLN A 62 -83.15 -2.38 27.02
C GLN A 62 -82.14 -2.66 28.12
N GLU A 63 -82.54 -3.39 29.16
CA GLU A 63 -81.65 -3.82 30.24
C GLU A 63 -80.48 -4.67 29.72
N ALA A 64 -80.72 -5.55 28.75
CA ALA A 64 -79.66 -6.33 28.12
C ALA A 64 -78.68 -5.43 27.35
N THR A 65 -79.18 -4.47 26.56
CA THR A 65 -78.30 -3.53 25.83
C THR A 65 -77.51 -2.61 26.76
N GLU A 66 -78.12 -2.14 27.86
CA GLU A 66 -77.46 -1.33 28.87
C GLU A 66 -76.34 -2.12 29.55
N LYS A 67 -76.62 -3.36 29.95
CA LYS A 67 -75.60 -4.29 30.49
C LYS A 67 -74.46 -4.51 29.50
N GLU A 68 -74.74 -4.76 28.22
CA GLU A 68 -73.71 -4.91 27.21
C GLU A 68 -72.86 -3.65 27.03
N THR A 69 -73.47 -2.46 27.08
CA THR A 69 -72.73 -1.19 27.00
C THR A 69 -71.87 -0.95 28.23
N ASP A 70 -72.39 -1.24 29.42
CA ASP A 70 -71.67 -1.12 30.69
C ASP A 70 -70.51 -2.11 30.76
N GLU A 71 -70.71 -3.34 30.28
CA GLU A 71 -69.65 -4.34 30.17
C GLU A 71 -68.56 -3.90 29.19
N LYS A 72 -68.92 -3.30 28.04
CA LYS A 72 -67.95 -2.75 27.08
C LYS A 72 -67.17 -1.56 27.66
N ILE A 73 -67.84 -0.66 28.40
CA ILE A 73 -67.20 0.46 29.07
C ILE A 73 -66.25 -0.05 30.16
N ALA A 74 -66.71 -1.00 30.98
CA ALA A 74 -65.90 -1.62 32.03
C ALA A 74 -64.69 -2.37 31.44
N ALA A 75 -64.86 -3.09 30.33
CA ALA A 75 -63.77 -3.74 29.61
C ALA A 75 -62.76 -2.72 29.06
N SER A 76 -63.23 -1.63 28.44
CA SER A 76 -62.38 -0.54 27.94
C SER A 76 -61.57 0.13 29.07
N ILE A 77 -62.19 0.36 30.23
CA ILE A 77 -61.51 0.91 31.41
C ILE A 77 -60.46 -0.09 31.93
N ARG A 78 -60.77 -1.39 31.99
CA ARG A 78 -59.82 -2.44 32.39
C ARG A 78 -58.64 -2.51 31.42
N GLU A 79 -58.88 -2.46 30.12
CA GLU A 79 -57.82 -2.45 29.11
C GLU A 79 -56.93 -1.20 29.22
N LYS A 80 -57.52 -0.01 29.41
CA LYS A 80 -56.75 1.22 29.62
C LYS A 80 -55.86 1.12 30.85
N LYS A 81 -56.40 0.64 31.98
CA LYS A 81 -55.62 0.41 33.21
C LYS A 81 -54.50 -0.61 33.00
N LEU A 82 -54.76 -1.69 32.27
CA LEU A 82 -53.74 -2.70 31.96
C LEU A 82 -52.62 -2.10 31.09
N ARG A 83 -52.97 -1.30 30.07
CA ARG A 83 -52.00 -0.61 29.21
C ARG A 83 -51.19 0.42 29.99
N GLU A 84 -51.81 1.18 30.90
CA GLU A 84 -51.12 2.12 31.79
C GLU A 84 -50.10 1.39 32.67
N GLN A 85 -50.50 0.26 33.29
CA GLN A 85 -49.59 -0.57 34.08
C GLN A 85 -48.45 -1.15 33.25
N GLN A 86 -48.70 -1.58 32.02
CA GLN A 86 -47.67 -2.06 31.10
C GLN A 86 -46.69 -0.94 30.75
N LEU A 87 -47.19 0.25 30.39
CA LEU A 87 -46.33 1.41 30.09
C LEU A 87 -45.50 1.85 31.30
N GLU A 88 -46.04 1.78 32.51
CA GLU A 88 -45.28 2.07 33.73
C GLU A 88 -44.18 1.04 33.97
N GLN A 89 -44.46 -0.24 33.76
CA GLN A 89 -43.43 -1.29 33.85
C GLN A 89 -42.35 -1.12 32.78
N GLU A 90 -42.74 -0.84 31.54
CA GLU A 90 -41.81 -0.56 30.45
C GLU A 90 -40.94 0.66 30.75
N LYS A 91 -41.51 1.74 31.28
CA LYS A 91 -40.75 2.94 31.71
C LYS A 91 -39.75 2.60 32.81
N ARG A 92 -40.15 1.84 33.83
CA ARG A 92 -39.23 1.42 34.91
C ARG A 92 -38.09 0.56 34.36
N ILE A 93 -38.40 -0.41 33.50
CA ILE A 93 -37.38 -1.24 32.84
C ILE A 93 -36.47 -0.37 31.97
N ALA A 94 -37.01 0.58 31.21
CA ALA A 94 -36.22 1.48 30.38
C ALA A 94 -35.28 2.38 31.22
N GLU A 95 -35.76 2.89 32.35
CA GLU A 95 -34.95 3.68 33.29
C GLU A 95 -33.84 2.83 33.93
N GLU A 96 -34.14 1.60 34.33
CA GLU A 96 -33.14 0.66 34.88
C GLU A 96 -32.10 0.28 33.82
N LEU A 97 -32.53 -0.05 32.61
CA LEU A 97 -31.63 -0.31 31.48
C LEU A 97 -30.77 0.92 31.16
N GLN A 98 -31.34 2.13 31.21
CA GLN A 98 -30.60 3.36 31.01
C GLN A 98 -29.57 3.58 32.12
N LYS A 99 -29.91 3.29 33.39
CA LYS A 99 -28.96 3.37 34.51
C LYS A 99 -27.80 2.40 34.32
N ILE A 100 -28.08 1.14 34.00
CA ILE A 100 -27.05 0.11 33.72
C ILE A 100 -26.15 0.56 32.56
N LYS A 101 -26.72 1.11 31.49
CA LYS A 101 -25.95 1.62 30.36
C LYS A 101 -25.09 2.83 30.72
N LEU A 102 -25.59 3.73 31.55
CA LEU A 102 -24.82 4.89 32.02
C LEU A 102 -23.70 4.46 32.97
N GLU A 103 -23.94 3.50 33.84
CA GLU A 103 -22.92 2.89 34.70
C GLU A 103 -21.83 2.20 33.87
N SER A 104 -22.21 1.39 32.86
CA SER A 104 -21.23 0.74 31.99
C SER A 104 -20.37 1.77 31.22
N GLN A 105 -20.98 2.85 30.73
CA GLN A 105 -20.26 3.95 30.08
C GLN A 105 -19.34 4.72 31.05
N ARG A 106 -19.76 4.94 32.30
CA ARG A 106 -18.92 5.56 33.33
C ARG A 106 -17.73 4.67 33.63
N ASP A 107 -17.94 3.37 33.79
CA ASP A 107 -16.88 2.40 34.03
C ASP A 107 -15.90 2.31 32.85
N GLU A 108 -16.41 2.33 31.62
CA GLU A 108 -15.57 2.37 30.41
C GLU A 108 -14.74 3.65 30.33
N ARG A 109 -15.34 4.82 30.60
CA ARG A 109 -14.60 6.10 30.64
C ARG A 109 -13.57 6.12 31.76
N LEU A 110 -13.91 5.60 32.94
CA LEU A 110 -12.98 5.48 34.06
C LEU A 110 -11.80 4.57 33.67
N ARG A 111 -12.08 3.42 33.05
CA ARG A 111 -11.05 2.51 32.52
C ARG A 111 -10.19 3.19 31.46
N GLN A 112 -10.77 3.93 30.51
CA GLN A 112 -10.03 4.70 29.51
C GLN A 112 -9.11 5.73 30.17
N GLN A 113 -9.64 6.52 31.12
CA GLN A 113 -8.83 7.47 31.88
C GLN A 113 -7.69 6.79 32.63
N ILE A 114 -7.91 5.59 33.19
CA ILE A 114 -6.86 4.82 33.86
C ILE A 114 -5.83 4.27 32.86
N ARG A 115 -6.26 3.81 31.68
CA ARG A 115 -5.36 3.36 30.60
C ARG A 115 -4.44 4.50 30.12
N ASP A 116 -5.01 5.67 29.86
CA ASP A 116 -4.26 6.82 29.35
C ASP A 116 -3.28 7.38 30.41
N ASN A 117 -3.70 7.40 31.68
CA ASN A 117 -2.89 7.95 32.77
C ASN A 117 -1.91 6.94 33.38
N SER A 118 -2.15 5.63 33.26
CA SER A 118 -1.24 4.61 33.76
C SER A 118 0.00 4.50 32.87
N GLN A 119 1.18 4.56 33.49
CA GLN A 119 2.44 4.34 32.78
C GLN A 119 2.63 2.86 32.43
N GLU A 120 2.29 1.95 33.35
CA GLU A 120 2.44 0.50 33.19
C GLU A 120 1.64 -0.04 31.99
N LEU A 121 0.41 0.45 31.80
CA LEU A 121 -0.44 0.05 30.68
C LEU A 121 0.09 0.59 29.34
N ARG A 122 0.60 1.84 29.31
CA ARG A 122 1.24 2.39 28.11
C ARG A 122 2.51 1.65 27.73
N GLU A 123 3.33 1.28 28.71
CA GLU A 123 4.53 0.47 28.47
C GLU A 123 4.16 -0.93 27.97
N LEU A 124 3.13 -1.54 28.55
CA LEU A 124 2.60 -2.81 28.05
C LEU A 124 2.12 -2.69 26.61
N GLU A 125 1.31 -1.67 26.29
CA GLU A 125 0.84 -1.41 24.92
C GLU A 125 2.00 -1.19 23.95
N SER A 126 3.02 -0.42 24.33
CA SER A 126 4.21 -0.19 23.52
C SER A 126 4.95 -1.51 23.25
N LYS A 127 5.12 -2.36 24.27
CA LYS A 127 5.68 -3.70 24.11
C LYS A 127 4.80 -4.56 23.18
N LEU A 128 3.48 -4.57 23.35
CA LEU A 128 2.58 -5.34 22.48
C LEU A 128 2.65 -4.85 21.02
N ARG A 129 2.69 -3.52 20.79
CA ARG A 129 2.90 -2.92 19.46
C ARG A 129 4.24 -3.37 18.88
N ALA A 130 5.33 -3.32 19.65
CA ALA A 130 6.62 -3.84 19.21
C ALA A 130 6.57 -5.34 18.87
N GLY A 131 5.78 -6.13 19.61
CA GLY A 131 5.50 -7.53 19.28
C GLY A 131 4.83 -7.70 17.91
N TYR A 132 3.83 -6.88 17.59
CA TYR A 132 3.20 -6.88 16.26
C TYR A 132 4.19 -6.47 15.16
N MET A 133 4.96 -5.41 15.37
CA MET A 133 6.00 -4.99 14.41
C MET A 133 7.02 -6.11 14.16
N ASN A 134 7.41 -6.85 15.20
CA ASN A 134 8.34 -7.98 15.05
C ASN A 134 7.70 -9.16 14.31
N LYS A 135 6.42 -9.44 14.54
CA LYS A 135 5.67 -10.45 13.77
C LYS A 135 5.59 -10.07 12.29
N GLU A 136 5.29 -8.81 11.98
CA GLU A 136 5.24 -8.30 10.62
C GLU A 136 6.62 -8.34 9.95
N ARG A 137 7.68 -7.91 10.64
CA ARG A 137 9.05 -8.03 10.14
C ARG A 137 9.43 -9.47 9.83
N ALA A 138 9.04 -10.43 10.69
CA ALA A 138 9.30 -11.83 10.44
C ALA A 138 8.56 -12.35 9.20
N ALA A 139 7.32 -11.92 8.99
CA ALA A 139 6.57 -12.24 7.77
C ALA A 139 7.25 -11.63 6.52
N GLN A 140 7.66 -10.37 6.57
CA GLN A 140 8.39 -9.71 5.48
C GLN A 140 9.72 -10.40 5.16
N LEU A 141 10.46 -10.86 6.18
CA LEU A 141 11.69 -11.62 5.98
C LEU A 141 11.42 -12.96 5.29
N GLN A 142 10.37 -13.67 5.69
CA GLN A 142 9.95 -14.91 5.03
C GLN A 142 9.57 -14.65 3.57
N GLU A 143 8.74 -13.63 3.29
CA GLU A 143 8.41 -13.23 1.91
C GLU A 143 9.66 -12.90 1.11
N LYS A 144 10.61 -12.16 1.67
CA LYS A 144 11.88 -11.84 1.00
C LYS A 144 12.73 -13.07 0.72
N ILE A 145 12.74 -14.06 1.62
CA ILE A 145 13.43 -15.33 1.41
C ILE A 145 12.76 -16.09 0.27
N GLU A 146 11.43 -16.23 0.30
CA GLU A 146 10.66 -16.89 -0.77
C GLU A 146 10.85 -16.20 -2.13
N MET A 147 10.88 -14.87 -2.17
CA MET A 147 11.16 -14.12 -3.40
C MET A 147 12.56 -14.40 -3.93
N LYS A 148 13.58 -14.39 -3.06
CA LYS A 148 14.96 -14.74 -3.45
C LYS A 148 15.08 -16.19 -3.94
N GLU A 149 14.36 -17.13 -3.33
CA GLU A 149 14.33 -18.51 -3.79
C GLU A 149 13.71 -18.63 -5.19
N LYS A 150 12.63 -17.87 -5.46
CA LYS A 150 12.04 -17.78 -6.81
C LYS A 150 13.00 -17.14 -7.81
N GLU A 151 13.67 -16.05 -7.45
CA GLU A 151 14.66 -15.39 -8.31
C GLU A 151 15.78 -16.37 -8.70
N LYS A 152 16.36 -17.08 -7.71
CA LYS A 152 17.38 -18.11 -7.97
C LYS A 152 16.87 -19.23 -8.87
N TYR A 153 15.61 -19.63 -8.72
CA TYR A 153 15.00 -20.63 -9.60
C TYR A 153 14.89 -20.11 -11.04
N TYR A 154 14.44 -18.88 -11.24
CA TYR A 154 14.37 -18.27 -12.57
C TYR A 154 15.76 -18.06 -13.20
N GLU A 155 16.74 -17.60 -12.43
CA GLU A 155 18.13 -17.48 -12.87
C GLU A 155 18.70 -18.83 -13.31
N ALA A 156 18.50 -19.89 -12.51
CA ALA A 156 18.95 -21.23 -12.88
C ALA A 156 18.29 -21.74 -14.17
N VAL A 157 16.99 -21.49 -14.37
CA VAL A 157 16.28 -21.84 -15.60
C VAL A 157 16.80 -21.05 -16.79
N LEU A 158 17.07 -19.75 -16.62
CA LEU A 158 17.64 -18.90 -17.66
C LEU A 158 19.06 -19.34 -18.05
N ASP A 159 19.90 -19.64 -17.07
CA ASP A 159 21.25 -20.16 -17.29
C ASP A 159 21.24 -21.47 -18.07
N ASP A 160 20.32 -22.39 -17.75
CA ASP A 160 20.16 -23.64 -18.49
C ASP A 160 19.66 -23.42 -19.93
N MET A 161 18.79 -22.42 -20.17
CA MET A 161 18.41 -22.03 -21.53
C MET A 161 19.59 -21.44 -22.29
N MET A 162 20.33 -20.51 -21.68
CA MET A 162 21.50 -19.88 -22.31
C MET A 162 22.60 -20.90 -22.64
N LYS A 163 22.84 -21.89 -21.77
CA LYS A 163 23.79 -22.98 -22.05
C LYS A 163 23.36 -23.79 -23.26
N ARG A 164 22.08 -24.16 -23.37
CA ARG A 164 21.56 -24.89 -24.52
C ARG A 164 21.68 -24.10 -25.83
N ASP A 165 21.43 -22.80 -25.79
CA ASP A 165 21.56 -21.96 -26.97
C ASP A 165 23.04 -21.76 -27.36
N TYR A 166 23.93 -21.64 -26.37
CA TYR A 166 25.37 -21.61 -26.61
C TYR A 166 25.90 -22.92 -27.20
N GLU A 167 25.47 -24.07 -26.68
CA GLU A 167 25.81 -25.40 -27.20
C GLU A 167 25.38 -25.54 -28.66
N LYS A 168 24.16 -25.13 -29.02
CA LYS A 168 23.69 -25.13 -30.41
C LYS A 168 24.52 -24.21 -31.31
N ALA A 169 24.83 -22.99 -30.86
CA ALA A 169 25.65 -22.06 -31.64
C ALA A 169 27.06 -22.62 -31.88
N MET A 170 27.63 -23.31 -30.88
CA MET A 170 28.92 -23.99 -31.00
C MET A 170 28.86 -25.16 -31.99
N GLU A 171 27.78 -25.96 -31.97
CA GLU A 171 27.56 -27.02 -32.96
C GLU A 171 27.48 -26.45 -34.38
N GLU A 172 26.72 -25.38 -34.60
CA GLU A 172 26.62 -24.69 -35.90
C GLU A 172 27.96 -24.08 -36.36
N ASP A 173 28.75 -23.51 -35.44
CA ASP A 173 30.09 -23.01 -35.74
C ASP A 173 31.04 -24.15 -36.17
N MET A 174 30.97 -25.29 -35.49
CA MET A 174 31.76 -26.48 -35.82
C MET A 174 31.37 -27.07 -37.17
N GLU A 175 30.07 -27.12 -37.50
CA GLU A 175 29.60 -27.54 -38.82
C GLU A 175 30.09 -26.58 -39.91
N ARG A 176 29.95 -25.27 -39.73
CA ARG A 176 30.49 -24.26 -40.68
C ARG A 176 32.01 -24.34 -40.84
N GLN A 177 32.74 -24.75 -39.81
CA GLN A 177 34.18 -25.00 -39.93
C GLN A 177 34.46 -26.25 -40.75
N ARG A 178 33.73 -27.35 -40.53
CA ARG A 178 33.86 -28.58 -41.32
C ARG A 178 33.56 -28.34 -42.80
N GLU A 179 32.47 -27.64 -43.12
CA GLU A 179 32.14 -27.29 -44.51
C GLU A 179 33.29 -26.53 -45.19
N LYS A 180 33.88 -25.54 -44.50
CA LYS A 180 35.04 -24.79 -45.03
C LYS A 180 36.29 -25.65 -45.18
N GLU A 181 36.49 -26.65 -44.32
CA GLU A 181 37.61 -27.59 -44.43
C GLU A 181 37.43 -28.54 -45.61
N GLU A 182 36.20 -29.02 -45.83
CA GLU A 182 35.82 -29.81 -47.00
C GLU A 182 36.01 -29.02 -48.29
N GLU A 183 35.52 -27.77 -48.37
CA GLU A 183 35.74 -26.88 -49.52
C GLU A 183 37.24 -26.67 -49.80
N LYS A 184 38.05 -26.46 -48.75
CA LYS A 184 39.51 -26.32 -48.89
C LYS A 184 40.16 -27.62 -49.37
N PHE A 185 39.66 -28.77 -48.94
CA PHE A 185 40.15 -30.07 -49.37
C PHE A 185 39.85 -30.28 -50.86
N GLU A 186 38.61 -30.06 -51.28
CA GLU A 186 38.20 -30.13 -52.69
C GLU A 186 39.01 -29.18 -53.57
N TYR A 187 39.22 -27.95 -53.11
CA TYR A 187 40.04 -26.97 -53.83
C TYR A 187 41.51 -27.42 -53.95
N ARG A 188 42.09 -28.01 -52.90
CA ARG A 188 43.45 -28.57 -52.94
C ARG A 188 43.56 -29.73 -53.92
N GLU A 189 42.56 -30.61 -53.95
CA GLU A 189 42.50 -31.74 -54.89
C GLU A 189 42.43 -31.24 -56.34
N GLN A 190 41.61 -30.23 -56.62
CA GLN A 190 41.53 -29.60 -57.93
C GLN A 190 42.87 -28.98 -58.37
N LEU A 191 43.57 -28.29 -57.47
CA LEU A 191 44.91 -27.76 -57.76
C LEU A 191 45.93 -28.86 -58.04
N HIS A 192 45.85 -29.97 -57.32
CA HIS A 192 46.71 -31.13 -57.56
C HIS A 192 46.49 -31.70 -58.95
N ASN A 193 45.23 -31.90 -59.35
CA ASN A 193 44.88 -32.37 -60.69
C ASN A 193 45.37 -31.40 -61.79
N GLN A 194 45.29 -30.09 -61.57
CA GLN A 194 45.83 -29.10 -62.52
C GLN A 194 47.36 -29.20 -62.68
N LEU A 195 48.08 -29.46 -61.58
CA LEU A 195 49.53 -29.68 -61.63
C LEU A 195 49.87 -30.97 -62.37
N GLU A 196 49.13 -32.06 -62.11
CA GLU A 196 49.29 -33.33 -62.83
C GLU A 196 49.04 -33.15 -64.34
N GLU A 197 47.98 -32.44 -64.72
CA GLU A 197 47.71 -32.12 -66.14
C GLU A 197 48.85 -31.31 -66.77
N GLN A 198 49.43 -30.34 -66.04
CA GLN A 198 50.58 -29.59 -66.54
C GLN A 198 51.82 -30.47 -66.69
N GLU A 199 52.05 -31.42 -65.78
CA GLU A 199 53.15 -32.37 -65.92
C GLU A 199 52.95 -33.30 -67.13
N ILE A 200 51.73 -33.77 -67.38
CA ILE A 200 51.41 -34.60 -68.55
C ILE A 200 51.68 -33.81 -69.83
N LYS A 201 51.19 -32.57 -69.94
CA LYS A 201 51.45 -31.69 -71.08
C LYS A 201 52.95 -31.43 -71.28
N ARG A 202 53.73 -31.29 -70.20
CA ARG A 202 55.19 -31.18 -70.27
C ARG A 202 55.84 -32.45 -70.80
N ARG A 203 55.35 -33.63 -70.40
CA ARG A 203 55.86 -34.92 -70.92
C ARG A 203 55.54 -35.08 -72.40
N GLU A 204 54.31 -34.78 -72.82
CA GLU A 204 53.91 -34.81 -74.24
C GLU A 204 54.76 -33.87 -75.10
N ALA A 205 54.92 -32.61 -74.67
CA ALA A 205 55.78 -31.65 -75.36
C ALA A 205 57.26 -32.10 -75.42
N TYR A 206 57.75 -32.77 -74.38
CA TYR A 206 59.11 -33.32 -74.37
C TYR A 206 59.25 -34.50 -75.35
N GLU A 207 58.24 -35.36 -75.46
CA GLU A 207 58.22 -36.44 -76.46
C GLU A 207 58.17 -35.91 -77.89
N GLU A 208 57.37 -34.86 -78.14
CA GLU A 208 57.34 -34.16 -79.43
C GLU A 208 58.70 -33.53 -79.76
N PHE A 209 59.31 -32.84 -78.80
CA PHE A 209 60.65 -32.28 -78.95
C PHE A 209 61.69 -33.35 -79.30
N LEU A 210 61.64 -34.53 -78.67
CA LEU A 210 62.55 -35.63 -79.00
C LEU A 210 62.31 -36.17 -80.43
N LYS A 211 61.07 -36.25 -80.89
CA LYS A 211 60.74 -36.62 -82.29
C LYS A 211 61.27 -35.58 -83.27
N GLU A 212 61.05 -34.29 -82.99
CA GLU A 212 61.58 -33.19 -83.79
C GLU A 212 63.11 -33.21 -83.81
N LYS A 213 63.76 -33.43 -82.66
CA LYS A 213 65.22 -33.54 -82.57
C LYS A 213 65.75 -34.69 -83.42
N LEU A 214 65.14 -35.87 -83.36
CA LEU A 214 65.52 -37.01 -84.20
C LEU A 214 65.36 -36.69 -85.70
N MET A 215 64.27 -36.01 -86.08
CA MET A 215 64.04 -35.58 -87.45
C MET A 215 65.06 -34.52 -87.90
N ILE A 216 65.41 -33.58 -87.03
CA ILE A 216 66.46 -32.58 -87.27
C ILE A 216 67.82 -33.26 -87.39
N ASP A 217 68.17 -34.20 -86.52
CA ASP A 217 69.41 -34.97 -86.58
C ASP A 217 69.50 -35.77 -87.90
N GLU A 218 68.39 -36.29 -88.42
CA GLU A 218 68.32 -36.91 -89.76
C GLU A 218 68.52 -35.90 -90.90
N ILE A 219 67.94 -34.69 -90.80
CA ILE A 219 68.16 -33.61 -91.77
C ILE A 219 69.62 -33.17 -91.75
N VAL A 220 70.18 -32.97 -90.56
CA VAL A 220 71.60 -32.62 -90.36
C VAL A 220 72.50 -33.72 -90.93
N ARG A 221 72.18 -35.01 -90.73
CA ARG A 221 72.91 -36.12 -91.35
C ARG A 221 72.86 -36.05 -92.88
N LYS A 222 71.67 -35.78 -93.46
CA LYS A 222 71.51 -35.58 -94.90
C LYS A 222 72.29 -34.37 -95.42
N ILE A 223 72.35 -33.28 -94.65
CA ILE A 223 73.17 -32.10 -94.96
C ILE A 223 74.65 -32.47 -94.92
N TYR A 224 75.13 -33.21 -93.91
CA TYR A 224 76.52 -33.68 -93.89
C TYR A 224 76.85 -34.62 -95.06
N GLU A 225 75.94 -35.50 -95.46
CA GLU A 225 76.08 -36.38 -96.63
C GLU A 225 76.05 -35.59 -97.97
N GLU A 226 75.28 -34.50 -98.05
CA GLU A 226 75.29 -33.58 -99.18
C GLU A 226 76.55 -32.69 -99.18
N ASP A 227 76.96 -32.17 -98.04
CA ASP A 227 78.18 -31.37 -97.87
C ASP A 227 79.43 -32.21 -98.13
N GLN A 228 79.45 -33.51 -97.80
CA GLN A 228 80.55 -34.41 -98.20
C GLN A 228 80.60 -34.58 -99.72
N ARG A 229 79.46 -34.80 -100.37
CA ARG A 229 79.37 -34.85 -101.84
C ARG A 229 79.75 -33.52 -102.48
N GLU A 230 79.37 -32.41 -101.86
CA GLU A 230 79.73 -31.07 -102.33
C GLU A 230 81.20 -30.75 -102.05
N ALA A 231 81.79 -31.24 -100.96
CA ALA A 231 83.21 -31.12 -100.65
C ALA A 231 84.07 -31.93 -101.62
N GLU A 232 83.64 -33.13 -102.01
CA GLU A 232 84.26 -33.93 -103.07
C GLU A 232 84.20 -33.18 -104.42
N ALA A 233 83.04 -32.62 -104.77
CA ALA A 233 82.87 -31.77 -105.95
C ALA A 233 83.66 -30.45 -105.87
N ARG A 234 83.83 -29.86 -104.67
CA ARG A 234 84.67 -28.68 -104.43
C ARG A 234 86.14 -29.02 -104.51
N LEU A 235 86.60 -30.20 -104.12
CA LEU A 235 87.99 -30.62 -104.25
C LEU A 235 88.37 -30.75 -105.74
N GLU A 236 87.44 -31.24 -106.57
CA GLU A 236 87.58 -31.25 -108.03
C GLU A 236 87.58 -29.83 -108.62
N LYS A 237 86.71 -28.94 -108.14
CA LYS A 237 86.69 -27.52 -108.54
C LYS A 237 87.89 -26.72 -108.01
N GLN A 238 88.42 -27.02 -106.84
CA GLN A 238 89.63 -26.41 -106.26
C GLN A 238 90.90 -26.86 -106.99
N ARG A 239 90.95 -28.09 -107.51
CA ARG A 239 92.01 -28.53 -108.43
C ARG A 239 91.99 -27.75 -109.75
N ALA A 240 90.81 -27.32 -110.21
CA ALA A 240 90.65 -26.48 -111.40
C ALA A 240 90.86 -24.97 -111.12
N LEU A 241 90.51 -24.48 -109.92
CA LEU A 241 90.59 -23.05 -109.53
C LEU A 241 91.95 -22.66 -108.93
N ASN A 242 92.70 -23.59 -108.33
CA ASN A 242 94.06 -23.33 -107.80
C ASN A 242 95.10 -23.02 -108.88
N ASN A 243 94.80 -23.27 -110.16
CA ASN A 243 95.63 -22.81 -111.28
C ASN A 243 95.24 -21.42 -111.81
N ILE A 244 94.15 -20.80 -111.32
CA ILE A 244 93.62 -19.53 -111.87
C ILE A 244 93.56 -18.39 -110.82
N LEU A 245 93.52 -18.65 -109.51
CA LEU A 245 93.35 -17.59 -108.50
C LEU A 245 94.50 -17.48 -107.49
N ARG A 246 95.65 -16.98 -107.97
CA ARG A 246 96.64 -16.32 -107.09
C ARG A 246 96.64 -14.82 -107.41
N SER A 247 95.72 -14.07 -106.79
CA SER A 247 95.84 -12.61 -106.68
C SER A 247 95.28 -12.08 -105.34
N PRO A 248 95.99 -11.20 -104.62
CA PRO A 248 95.59 -10.70 -103.31
C PRO A 248 94.81 -9.37 -103.43
N SER A 249 93.49 -9.37 -103.23
CA SER A 249 92.69 -8.13 -103.34
C SER A 249 91.42 -8.06 -102.48
N GLU A 250 91.31 -8.81 -101.38
CA GLU A 250 90.12 -8.79 -100.50
C GLU A 250 90.30 -8.21 -99.09
N GLU A 251 91.46 -7.63 -98.74
CA GLU A 251 91.64 -7.05 -97.40
C GLU A 251 91.14 -5.60 -97.22
N ARG A 252 90.62 -4.94 -98.27
CA ARG A 252 90.20 -3.52 -98.18
C ARG A 252 88.69 -3.30 -97.98
N ARG A 253 87.82 -4.30 -98.12
CA ARG A 253 86.34 -4.09 -98.07
C ARG A 253 85.71 -4.23 -96.67
N GLY A 254 86.37 -4.87 -95.70
CA GLY A 254 85.77 -5.14 -94.38
C GLY A 254 85.75 -3.97 -93.37
N ARG A 255 86.42 -2.85 -93.67
CA ARG A 255 86.57 -1.74 -92.70
C ARG A 255 85.48 -0.66 -92.81
N THR A 256 84.88 -0.46 -93.96
CA THR A 256 83.84 0.58 -94.17
C THR A 256 82.46 0.15 -93.70
N TRP A 257 82.17 -1.15 -93.74
CA TRP A 257 80.87 -1.71 -93.34
C TRP A 257 80.61 -1.60 -91.82
N LYS A 258 81.64 -1.80 -91.00
CA LYS A 258 81.55 -1.75 -89.53
C LYS A 258 81.35 -0.34 -88.94
N ILE A 259 81.64 0.70 -89.72
CA ILE A 259 81.50 2.09 -89.28
C ILE A 259 80.06 2.56 -89.51
N MET A 260 79.47 2.16 -90.64
CA MET A 260 78.11 2.55 -91.04
C MET A 260 77.02 1.95 -90.13
N GLU A 261 77.25 0.76 -89.56
CA GLU A 261 76.29 0.06 -88.69
C GLU A 261 76.19 0.68 -87.28
N LYS A 262 77.27 1.30 -86.78
CA LYS A 262 77.27 1.98 -85.48
C LYS A 262 76.49 3.30 -85.50
N GLU A 263 76.55 4.05 -86.59
CA GLU A 263 75.87 5.34 -86.71
C GLU A 263 74.34 5.18 -86.73
N LEU A 264 73.82 4.12 -87.37
CA LEU A 264 72.38 3.78 -87.38
C LEU A 264 71.87 3.40 -85.97
N MET A 265 72.67 2.66 -85.19
CA MET A 265 72.29 2.24 -83.84
C MET A 265 72.24 3.42 -82.85
N GLU A 266 73.11 4.41 -83.02
CA GLU A 266 73.12 5.63 -82.21
C GLU A 266 71.91 6.53 -82.49
N GLU A 267 71.41 6.56 -83.71
CA GLU A 267 70.20 7.31 -84.07
C GLU A 267 68.92 6.67 -83.52
N GLU A 268 68.81 5.33 -83.52
CA GLU A 268 67.68 4.63 -82.89
C GLU A 268 67.66 4.82 -81.37
N ASN A 269 68.83 4.76 -80.72
CA ASN A 269 68.95 4.98 -79.27
C ASN A 269 68.54 6.41 -78.87
N ARG A 270 68.78 7.42 -79.71
CA ARG A 270 68.31 8.80 -79.45
C ARG A 270 66.78 8.91 -79.47
N ARG A 271 66.12 8.24 -80.43
CA ARG A 271 64.65 8.24 -80.52
C ARG A 271 63.99 7.53 -79.33
N ILE A 272 64.63 6.48 -78.81
CA ILE A 272 64.15 5.76 -77.61
C ILE A 272 64.24 6.67 -76.37
N LEU A 273 65.33 7.42 -76.21
CA LEU A 273 65.50 8.36 -75.10
C LEU A 273 64.47 9.50 -75.13
N GLU A 274 64.19 10.06 -76.29
CA GLU A 274 63.16 11.10 -76.46
C GLU A 274 61.76 10.59 -76.09
N PHE A 275 61.43 9.35 -76.44
CA PHE A 275 60.15 8.74 -76.08
C PHE A 275 60.04 8.44 -74.57
N CYS A 276 61.12 7.97 -73.94
CA CYS A 276 61.17 7.76 -72.49
C CYS A 276 60.96 9.07 -71.71
N ASN A 277 61.60 10.17 -72.16
CA ASN A 277 61.42 11.48 -71.53
C ASN A 277 59.98 11.98 -71.64
N LEU A 278 59.33 11.80 -72.80
CA LEU A 278 57.93 12.19 -73.00
C LEU A 278 56.95 11.39 -72.11
N GLN A 279 57.24 10.11 -71.84
CA GLN A 279 56.44 9.29 -70.92
C GLN A 279 56.63 9.72 -69.46
N GLN A 280 57.86 10.03 -69.06
CA GLN A 280 58.15 10.55 -67.71
C GLN A 280 57.48 11.90 -67.46
N GLU A 281 57.44 12.81 -68.45
CA GLU A 281 56.73 14.09 -68.33
C GLU A 281 55.21 13.89 -68.17
N ARG A 282 54.60 12.96 -68.91
CA ARG A 282 53.16 12.62 -68.76
C ARG A 282 52.84 11.95 -67.44
N GLU A 283 53.75 11.15 -66.90
CA GLU A 283 53.59 10.54 -65.58
C GLU A 283 53.77 11.58 -64.47
N ALA A 284 54.74 12.49 -64.61
CA ALA A 284 54.94 13.62 -63.71
C ALA A 284 53.73 14.57 -63.69
N GLU A 285 53.12 14.85 -64.84
CA GLU A 285 51.91 15.69 -64.93
C GLU A 285 50.70 15.01 -64.28
N ARG A 286 50.54 13.69 -64.42
CA ARG A 286 49.51 12.91 -63.71
C ARG A 286 49.74 12.90 -62.20
N ALA A 287 51.00 12.75 -61.76
CA ALA A 287 51.37 12.79 -60.36
C ALA A 287 51.15 14.19 -59.75
N GLN A 288 51.41 15.27 -60.49
CA GLN A 288 51.11 16.64 -60.06
C GLN A 288 49.60 16.87 -59.89
N LYS A 289 48.77 16.44 -60.86
CA LYS A 289 47.31 16.54 -60.74
C LYS A 289 46.77 15.73 -59.56
N ALA A 290 47.30 14.54 -59.30
CA ALA A 290 46.94 13.74 -58.13
C ALA A 290 47.30 14.43 -56.80
N LYS A 291 48.49 15.05 -56.71
CA LYS A 291 48.90 15.84 -55.55
C LYS A 291 48.02 17.06 -55.32
N GLU A 292 47.65 17.80 -56.38
CA GLU A 292 46.74 18.94 -56.28
C GLU A 292 45.34 18.55 -55.78
N GLU A 293 44.83 17.38 -56.20
CA GLU A 293 43.56 16.86 -55.69
C GLU A 293 43.65 16.40 -54.23
N GLU A 294 44.78 15.80 -53.84
CA GLU A 294 45.05 15.38 -52.46
C GLU A 294 45.21 16.58 -51.52
N GLU A 295 45.87 17.66 -51.96
CA GLU A 295 45.95 18.93 -51.23
C GLU A 295 44.58 19.59 -51.05
N LYS A 296 43.72 19.58 -52.09
CA LYS A 296 42.33 20.06 -51.97
C LYS A 296 41.50 19.23 -50.99
N LYS A 297 41.68 17.90 -50.99
CA LYS A 297 41.03 17.01 -50.00
C LYS A 297 41.56 17.27 -48.59
N SER A 298 42.86 17.46 -48.42
CA SER A 298 43.47 17.82 -47.13
C SER A 298 42.93 19.14 -46.59
N GLN A 299 42.79 20.16 -47.44
CA GLN A 299 42.17 21.44 -47.06
C GLN A 299 40.70 21.29 -46.66
N LEU A 300 39.95 20.41 -47.32
CA LEU A 300 38.57 20.09 -46.93
C LEU A 300 38.50 19.36 -45.59
N TYR A 301 39.37 18.38 -45.35
CA TYR A 301 39.46 17.69 -44.07
C TYR A 301 39.89 18.62 -42.94
N ALA A 302 40.81 19.55 -43.19
CA ALA A 302 41.21 20.57 -42.22
C ALA A 302 40.01 21.45 -41.83
N LYS A 303 39.24 21.97 -42.80
CA LYS A 303 38.03 22.75 -42.52
C LYS A 303 36.97 21.95 -41.77
N LEU A 304 36.73 20.70 -42.15
CA LEU A 304 35.80 19.82 -41.44
C LEU A 304 36.25 19.55 -40.00
N SER A 305 37.55 19.38 -39.77
CA SER A 305 38.11 19.19 -38.44
C SER A 305 37.96 20.45 -37.57
N GLU A 306 38.14 21.64 -38.14
CA GLU A 306 37.89 22.91 -37.46
C GLU A 306 36.40 23.10 -37.12
N GLU A 307 35.49 22.77 -38.03
CA GLU A 307 34.03 22.83 -37.78
C GLU A 307 33.58 21.84 -36.70
N ILE A 308 34.15 20.62 -36.67
CA ILE A 308 33.88 19.63 -35.62
C ILE A 308 34.41 20.13 -34.28
N ALA A 309 35.63 20.68 -34.24
CA ALA A 309 36.23 21.22 -33.03
C ALA A 309 35.43 22.42 -32.49
N GLN A 310 34.93 23.31 -33.36
CA GLN A 310 34.07 24.43 -32.97
C GLN A 310 32.75 23.94 -32.37
N LYS A 311 32.06 22.98 -33.01
CA LYS A 311 30.82 22.41 -32.46
C LYS A 311 31.03 21.69 -31.13
N GLN A 312 32.15 20.97 -30.97
CA GLN A 312 32.51 20.36 -29.69
C GLN A 312 32.78 21.43 -28.62
N GLY A 313 33.50 22.51 -28.98
CA GLY A 313 33.72 23.65 -28.10
C GLY A 313 32.41 24.31 -27.65
N GLU A 314 31.46 24.55 -28.55
CA GLU A 314 30.13 25.10 -28.22
C GLU A 314 29.35 24.17 -27.26
N VAL A 315 29.42 22.85 -27.45
CA VAL A 315 28.78 21.89 -26.55
C VAL A 315 29.44 21.90 -25.17
N GLU A 316 30.77 21.92 -25.11
CA GLU A 316 31.51 22.02 -23.85
C GLU A 316 31.23 23.33 -23.12
N GLU A 317 31.13 24.46 -23.82
CA GLU A 317 30.77 25.75 -23.24
C GLU A 317 29.35 25.73 -22.68
N MET A 318 28.40 25.15 -23.41
CA MET A 318 27.02 24.98 -22.93
C MET A 318 26.93 24.06 -21.72
N GLU A 319 27.73 22.98 -21.68
CA GLU A 319 27.83 22.10 -20.53
C GLU A 319 28.46 22.81 -19.32
N ARG A 320 29.53 23.59 -19.52
CA ARG A 320 30.16 24.41 -18.47
C ARG A 320 29.16 25.40 -17.88
N ILE A 321 28.46 26.16 -18.71
CA ILE A 321 27.41 27.10 -18.26
C ILE A 321 26.32 26.36 -17.49
N ARG A 322 25.90 25.17 -17.94
CA ARG A 322 24.91 24.36 -17.22
C ARG A 322 25.42 23.88 -15.86
N THR A 323 26.69 23.50 -15.77
CA THR A 323 27.31 23.11 -14.49
C THR A 323 27.46 24.31 -13.55
N GLU A 324 27.86 25.47 -14.06
CA GLU A 324 27.98 26.72 -13.30
C GLU A 324 26.62 27.15 -12.75
N LEU A 325 25.58 27.16 -13.57
CA LEU A 325 24.21 27.47 -13.13
C LEU A 325 23.71 26.49 -12.06
N TYR A 326 23.99 25.19 -12.22
CA TYR A 326 23.62 24.20 -11.20
C TYR A 326 24.34 24.46 -9.86
N MET A 327 25.62 24.81 -9.89
CA MET A 327 26.39 25.14 -8.70
C MET A 327 25.89 26.43 -8.05
N GLU A 328 25.61 27.48 -8.84
CA GLU A 328 25.02 28.73 -8.35
C GLU A 328 23.64 28.53 -7.72
N GLU A 329 22.78 27.68 -8.30
CA GLU A 329 21.49 27.33 -7.71
C GLU A 329 21.63 26.62 -6.36
N GLN A 330 22.64 25.75 -6.20
CA GLN A 330 22.94 25.10 -4.93
C GLN A 330 23.45 26.10 -3.90
N GLU A 331 24.39 26.97 -4.27
CA GLU A 331 24.90 28.03 -3.40
C GLU A 331 23.80 29.02 -2.99
N GLU A 332 22.87 29.34 -3.88
CA GLU A 332 21.73 30.19 -3.53
C GLU A 332 20.75 29.50 -2.57
N LYS A 333 20.51 28.19 -2.73
CA LYS A 333 19.75 27.40 -1.76
C LYS A 333 20.43 27.39 -0.39
N GLU A 334 21.75 27.18 -0.34
CA GLU A 334 22.53 27.22 0.90
C GLU A 334 22.45 28.61 1.56
N ARG A 335 22.65 29.69 0.80
CA ARG A 335 22.48 31.07 1.31
C ARG A 335 21.07 31.33 1.83
N GLN A 336 20.03 30.78 1.21
CA GLN A 336 18.66 30.89 1.72
C GLN A 336 18.47 30.10 3.02
N MET A 337 19.07 28.92 3.14
CA MET A 337 19.04 28.13 4.37
C MET A 337 19.79 28.83 5.51
N GLU A 338 20.95 29.42 5.23
CA GLU A 338 21.70 30.22 6.19
C GLU A 338 20.91 31.46 6.64
N LYS A 339 20.28 32.19 5.72
CA LYS A 339 19.40 33.32 6.05
C LYS A 339 18.23 32.87 6.94
N LYS A 340 17.57 31.76 6.62
CA LYS A 340 16.48 31.21 7.45
C LYS A 340 16.96 30.78 8.83
N ALA A 341 18.16 30.19 8.92
CA ALA A 341 18.77 29.80 10.19
C ALA A 341 19.11 31.03 11.06
N LEU A 342 19.68 32.07 10.44
CA LEU A 342 19.94 33.35 11.10
C LEU A 342 18.65 34.05 11.56
N GLU A 343 17.61 34.07 10.71
CA GLU A 343 16.29 34.59 11.09
C GLU A 343 15.68 33.81 12.25
N ALA A 344 15.80 32.48 12.27
CA ALA A 344 15.33 31.65 13.37
C ALA A 344 16.09 31.94 14.67
N GLN A 345 17.42 32.08 14.61
CA GLN A 345 18.25 32.46 15.77
C GLN A 345 17.89 33.85 16.31
N ILE A 346 17.66 34.82 15.42
CA ILE A 346 17.24 36.18 15.81
C ILE A 346 15.84 36.13 16.45
N ARG A 347 14.89 35.37 15.90
CA ARG A 347 13.55 35.18 16.49
C ARG A 347 13.62 34.56 17.88
N GLN A 348 14.39 33.47 18.04
CA GLN A 348 14.59 32.85 19.35
C GLN A 348 15.20 33.82 20.37
N ARG A 349 16.16 34.65 19.94
CA ARG A 349 16.76 35.67 20.81
C ARG A 349 15.74 36.75 21.21
N LEU A 350 14.91 37.21 20.28
CA LEU A 350 13.85 38.19 20.56
C LEU A 350 12.78 37.61 21.48
N GLU A 351 12.31 36.38 21.24
CA GLU A 351 11.35 35.69 22.11
C GLU A 351 11.91 35.53 23.54
N LEU A 352 13.20 35.23 23.69
CA LEU A 352 13.85 35.16 25.00
C LEU A 352 13.95 36.53 25.69
N GLN A 353 14.21 37.60 24.92
CA GLN A 353 14.21 38.97 25.46
C GLN A 353 12.81 39.41 25.89
N GLU A 354 11.79 39.17 25.07
CA GLU A 354 10.40 39.47 25.39
C GLU A 354 9.93 38.69 26.63
N ALA A 355 10.22 37.39 26.71
CA ALA A 355 9.89 36.58 27.88
C ALA A 355 10.63 37.06 29.16
N HIS A 356 11.87 37.54 29.03
CA HIS A 356 12.61 38.11 30.15
C HIS A 356 11.97 39.42 30.63
N ASP A 357 11.60 40.31 29.71
CA ASP A 357 10.96 41.58 30.02
C ASP A 357 9.57 41.37 30.65
N GLU A 358 8.77 40.43 30.12
CA GLU A 358 7.50 40.02 30.73
C GLU A 358 7.70 39.49 32.15
N HIS A 359 8.72 38.65 32.37
CA HIS A 359 9.03 38.13 33.71
C HIS A 359 9.43 39.25 34.67
N LEU A 360 10.21 40.24 34.24
CA LEU A 360 10.57 41.41 35.05
C LEU A 360 9.34 42.26 35.40
N ILE A 361 8.46 42.52 34.44
CA ILE A 361 7.20 43.25 34.65
C ILE A 361 6.31 42.50 35.65
N MET A 362 6.20 41.18 35.52
CA MET A 362 5.43 40.34 36.44
C MET A 362 6.02 40.34 37.86
N LYS A 363 7.35 40.34 37.98
CA LYS A 363 8.05 40.44 39.28
C LYS A 363 7.83 41.80 39.94
N GLU A 364 7.88 42.89 39.18
CA GLU A 364 7.66 44.24 39.71
C GLU A 364 6.19 44.44 40.13
N LYS A 365 5.23 43.93 39.35
CA LYS A 365 3.81 43.91 39.73
C LYS A 365 3.56 43.15 41.03
N LYS A 366 4.21 41.99 41.23
CA LYS A 366 4.15 41.24 42.49
C LYS A 366 4.72 42.04 43.65
N ARG A 367 5.89 42.66 43.46
CA ARG A 367 6.52 43.50 44.49
C ARG A 367 5.64 44.69 44.90
N ILE A 368 4.99 45.35 43.94
CA ILE A 368 4.07 46.45 44.23
C ILE A 368 2.84 45.96 44.99
N ALA A 369 2.30 44.78 44.64
CA ALA A 369 1.19 44.16 45.36
C ALA A 369 1.57 43.77 46.80
N GLU A 370 2.74 43.13 46.99
CA GLU A 370 3.28 42.79 48.31
C GLU A 370 3.48 44.04 49.18
N LEU A 371 4.04 45.12 48.62
CA LEU A 371 4.18 46.40 49.35
C LEU A 371 2.83 47.02 49.71
N ALA A 372 1.82 46.91 48.83
CA ALA A 372 0.48 47.39 49.13
C ALA A 372 -0.19 46.58 50.26
N GLU A 373 -0.03 45.25 50.24
CA GLU A 373 -0.50 44.36 51.31
C GLU A 373 0.23 44.63 52.63
N GLU A 374 1.55 44.86 52.59
CA GLU A 374 2.34 45.26 53.77
C GLU A 374 1.91 46.62 54.33
N GLU A 375 1.61 47.60 53.48
CA GLU A 375 1.09 48.90 53.91
C GLU A 375 -0.30 48.77 54.53
N GLU A 376 -1.19 47.98 53.95
CA GLU A 376 -2.51 47.69 54.51
C GLU A 376 -2.40 46.97 55.85
N TYR A 377 -1.51 45.97 55.95
CA TYR A 377 -1.22 45.26 57.19
C TYR A 377 -0.63 46.22 58.25
N ARG A 378 0.30 47.09 57.87
CA ARG A 378 0.91 48.09 58.77
C ARG A 378 -0.11 49.12 59.24
N ARG A 379 -1.04 49.55 58.38
CA ARG A 379 -2.17 50.43 58.76
C ARG A 379 -3.13 49.73 59.73
N GLN A 380 -3.48 48.47 59.48
CA GLN A 380 -4.31 47.68 60.39
C GLN A 380 -3.62 47.45 61.74
N LEU A 381 -2.31 47.22 61.75
CA LEU A 381 -1.53 47.05 62.96
C LEU A 381 -1.41 48.36 63.76
N MET A 382 -1.18 49.48 63.09
CA MET A 382 -1.18 50.82 63.71
C MET A 382 -2.55 51.20 64.26
N ALA A 383 -3.64 50.82 63.58
CA ALA A 383 -5.01 51.02 64.07
C ALA A 383 -5.29 50.18 65.32
N LYS A 384 -4.86 48.91 65.34
CA LYS A 384 -4.95 48.04 66.52
C LYS A 384 -4.14 48.59 67.70
N PHE A 385 -2.91 49.04 67.47
CA PHE A 385 -2.12 49.66 68.54
C PHE A 385 -2.71 50.97 69.04
N ALA A 386 -3.33 51.78 68.17
CA ALA A 386 -4.04 52.99 68.59
C ALA A 386 -5.33 52.69 69.36
N GLU A 387 -6.03 51.60 69.05
CA GLU A 387 -7.16 51.09 69.82
C GLU A 387 -6.71 50.53 71.18
N ASP A 388 -5.58 49.82 71.20
CA ASP A 388 -5.00 49.26 72.42
C ASP A 388 -4.41 50.34 73.35
N ASP A 389 -3.69 51.34 72.84
CA ASP A 389 -3.18 52.49 73.61
C ASP A 389 -4.31 53.34 74.21
N ARG A 390 -5.44 53.45 73.50
CA ARG A 390 -6.66 54.14 73.98
C ARG A 390 -7.38 53.34 75.08
N ILE A 391 -7.21 52.01 75.09
CA ILE A 391 -7.79 51.09 76.08
C ILE A 391 -6.87 50.92 77.30
N GLU A 392 -5.55 51.07 77.15
CA GLU A 392 -4.58 50.95 78.24
C GLU A 392 -4.61 52.10 79.26
N LEU A 393 -5.04 53.30 78.87
CA LEU A 393 -5.11 54.46 79.77
C LEU A 393 -6.26 54.40 80.81
N MET A 394 -7.23 53.49 80.67
CA MET A 394 -8.46 53.47 81.48
C MET A 394 -8.58 52.33 82.50
N ASN A 395 -7.66 51.35 82.55
CA ASN A 395 -7.88 50.16 83.37
C ASN A 395 -6.63 49.69 84.14
N ALA A 396 -6.14 50.51 85.07
CA ALA A 396 -5.08 50.13 86.00
C ALA A 396 -5.57 49.27 87.19
N GLN A 397 -6.88 49.24 87.50
CA GLN A 397 -7.41 48.52 88.66
C GLN A 397 -8.12 47.18 88.31
N LYS A 398 -8.39 46.91 87.02
CA LYS A 398 -8.96 45.63 86.52
C LYS A 398 -7.93 44.55 86.16
N ARG A 399 -6.63 44.75 86.41
CA ARG A 399 -5.58 43.77 86.07
C ARG A 399 -5.59 42.51 86.94
N ARG A 400 -5.97 42.61 88.22
CA ARG A 400 -5.93 41.46 89.15
C ARG A 400 -7.09 40.48 88.98
N MET A 401 -8.29 40.93 88.61
CA MET A 401 -9.43 40.03 88.35
C MET A 401 -9.35 39.39 86.95
N LYS A 402 -8.92 40.14 85.93
CA LYS A 402 -8.78 39.63 84.56
C LYS A 402 -7.64 38.63 84.37
N GLN A 403 -6.58 38.63 85.20
CA GLN A 403 -5.51 37.63 85.09
C GLN A 403 -6.00 36.20 85.42
N LEU A 404 -6.98 36.05 86.31
CA LEU A 404 -7.59 34.76 86.63
C LEU A 404 -8.57 34.30 85.55
N GLU A 405 -9.33 35.22 84.96
CA GLU A 405 -10.21 34.93 83.82
C GLU A 405 -9.42 34.67 82.53
N HIS A 406 -8.34 35.41 82.27
CA HIS A 406 -7.43 35.17 81.15
C HIS A 406 -6.67 33.85 81.31
N ARG A 407 -6.27 33.46 82.52
CA ARG A 407 -5.64 32.13 82.72
C ARG A 407 -6.61 31.00 82.38
N ARG A 408 -7.88 31.09 82.82
CA ARG A 408 -8.93 30.13 82.46
C ARG A 408 -9.32 30.19 80.98
N ALA A 409 -9.33 31.37 80.36
CA ALA A 409 -9.62 31.55 78.94
C ALA A 409 -8.46 31.05 78.06
N VAL A 410 -7.21 31.22 78.49
CA VAL A 410 -6.02 30.68 77.80
C VAL A 410 -5.94 29.17 77.94
N GLU A 411 -6.27 28.60 79.10
CA GLU A 411 -6.38 27.15 79.27
C GLU A 411 -7.49 26.57 78.37
N LYS A 412 -8.66 27.22 78.28
CA LYS A 412 -9.71 26.85 77.31
C LYS A 412 -9.25 26.98 75.85
N LEU A 413 -8.56 28.05 75.48
CA LEU A 413 -8.00 28.22 74.12
C LEU A 413 -6.93 27.15 73.82
N ILE A 414 -6.15 26.71 74.81
CA ILE A 414 -5.17 25.63 74.65
C ILE A 414 -5.87 24.27 74.52
N GLU A 415 -6.93 24.01 75.29
CA GLU A 415 -7.75 22.80 75.18
C GLU A 415 -8.52 22.76 73.86
N GLU A 416 -9.11 23.86 73.42
CA GLU A 416 -9.76 24.03 72.12
C GLU A 416 -8.75 23.81 70.99
N ARG A 417 -7.55 24.41 71.06
CA ARG A 417 -6.48 24.19 70.08
C ARG A 417 -5.98 22.73 70.06
N ARG A 418 -5.96 22.06 71.20
CA ARG A 418 -5.58 20.64 71.30
C ARG A 418 -6.66 19.72 70.71
N GLN A 419 -7.93 20.05 70.91
CA GLN A 419 -9.07 19.36 70.30
C GLN A 419 -9.13 19.61 68.79
N GLU A 420 -8.88 20.83 68.33
CA GLU A 420 -8.75 21.16 66.90
C GLU A 420 -7.59 20.41 66.26
N TYR A 421 -6.44 20.34 66.92
CA TYR A 421 -5.30 19.55 66.43
C TYR A 421 -5.60 18.04 66.37
N GLN A 422 -6.33 17.49 67.34
CA GLN A 422 -6.77 16.10 67.30
C GLN A 422 -7.77 15.85 66.17
N ARG A 423 -8.73 16.75 65.96
CA ARG A 423 -9.68 16.66 64.83
C ARG A 423 -8.99 16.76 63.48
N LEU A 424 -8.03 17.69 63.32
CA LEU A 424 -7.25 17.81 62.09
C LEU A 424 -6.42 16.56 61.82
N LYS A 425 -5.81 15.97 62.85
CA LYS A 425 -5.05 14.71 62.73
C LYS A 425 -5.96 13.52 62.41
N GLU A 426 -7.16 13.46 62.98
CA GLU A 426 -8.16 12.45 62.65
C GLU A 426 -8.65 12.58 61.20
N LEU A 427 -8.89 13.82 60.74
CA LEU A 427 -9.22 14.11 59.34
C LEU A 427 -8.07 13.71 58.41
N GLU A 428 -6.82 14.05 58.73
CA GLU A 428 -5.63 13.67 57.95
C GLU A 428 -5.48 12.14 57.84
N VAL A 429 -5.73 11.41 58.94
CA VAL A 429 -5.70 9.94 58.94
C VAL A 429 -6.85 9.35 58.11
N LEU A 430 -8.02 9.99 58.11
CA LEU A 430 -9.15 9.56 57.28
C LEU A 430 -8.87 9.84 55.80
N GLU A 431 -8.38 11.03 55.45
CA GLU A 431 -7.98 11.40 54.09
C GLU A 431 -6.93 10.42 53.55
N ARG A 432 -5.88 10.14 54.33
CA ARG A 432 -4.84 9.16 53.95
C ARG A 432 -5.40 7.74 53.72
N LYS A 433 -6.36 7.30 54.56
CA LYS A 433 -7.03 6.00 54.36
C LYS A 433 -7.92 6.00 53.12
N GLU A 434 -8.53 7.13 52.78
CA GLU A 434 -9.32 7.28 51.55
C GLU A 434 -8.42 7.28 50.31
N GLU A 435 -7.28 7.96 50.35
CA GLU A 435 -6.25 7.92 49.32
C GLU A 435 -5.72 6.49 49.10
N GLU A 436 -5.37 5.77 50.17
CA GLU A 436 -4.92 4.37 50.08
C GLU A 436 -5.99 3.45 49.47
N ARG A 437 -7.28 3.69 49.77
CA ARG A 437 -8.40 2.97 49.14
C ARG A 437 -8.54 3.33 47.67
N GLN A 438 -8.43 4.60 47.30
CA GLN A 438 -8.50 5.03 45.91
C GLN A 438 -7.33 4.48 45.09
N GLU A 439 -6.11 4.49 45.65
CA GLU A 439 -4.94 3.89 45.02
C GLU A 439 -5.08 2.37 44.85
N SER A 440 -5.54 1.65 45.88
CA SER A 440 -5.74 0.20 45.77
C SER A 440 -6.82 -0.17 44.76
N MET A 441 -7.92 0.57 44.70
CA MET A 441 -8.93 0.42 43.65
C MET A 441 -8.35 0.70 42.26
N ARG A 442 -7.56 1.77 42.11
CA ARG A 442 -6.87 2.10 40.85
C ARG A 442 -5.91 0.98 40.43
N ARG A 443 -5.10 0.45 41.36
CA ARG A 443 -4.16 -0.65 41.10
C ARG A 443 -4.91 -1.93 40.69
N ALA A 444 -6.03 -2.24 41.34
CA ALA A 444 -6.86 -3.39 40.96
C ALA A 444 -7.42 -3.25 39.54
N ILE A 445 -7.90 -2.06 39.15
CA ILE A 445 -8.37 -1.79 37.79
C ILE A 445 -7.22 -1.90 36.78
N VAL A 446 -6.03 -1.38 37.11
CA VAL A 446 -4.84 -1.49 36.25
C VAL A 446 -4.47 -2.96 36.01
N GLU A 447 -4.46 -3.79 37.05
CA GLU A 447 -4.11 -5.21 36.92
C GLU A 447 -5.17 -5.99 36.11
N GLN A 448 -6.46 -5.70 36.31
CA GLN A 448 -7.52 -6.29 35.48
C GLN A 448 -7.39 -5.91 34.00
N GLU A 449 -7.09 -4.65 33.71
CA GLU A 449 -6.88 -4.15 32.36
C GLU A 449 -5.61 -4.73 31.72
N ARG A 450 -4.54 -4.87 32.50
CA ARG A 450 -3.31 -5.54 32.10
C ARG A 450 -3.59 -6.98 31.67
N GLN A 451 -4.31 -7.75 32.49
CA GLN A 451 -4.68 -9.13 32.16
C GLN A 451 -5.58 -9.22 30.93
N ARG A 452 -6.52 -8.27 30.77
CA ARG A 452 -7.38 -8.19 29.59
C ARG A 452 -6.59 -7.96 28.32
N LEU A 453 -5.70 -6.96 28.31
CA LEU A 453 -4.80 -6.69 27.17
C LEU A 453 -3.93 -7.90 26.84
N LEU A 454 -3.39 -8.58 27.85
CA LEU A 454 -2.63 -9.80 27.66
C LEU A 454 -3.47 -10.91 27.00
N ARG A 455 -4.70 -11.17 27.45
CA ARG A 455 -5.56 -12.19 26.82
C ARG A 455 -5.88 -11.88 25.35
N GLU A 456 -6.19 -10.63 25.05
CA GLU A 456 -6.56 -10.18 23.71
C GLU A 456 -5.38 -10.23 22.72
N HIS A 457 -4.17 -9.89 23.18
CA HIS A 457 -3.00 -9.73 22.31
C HIS A 457 -2.00 -10.89 22.36
N ALA A 458 -1.86 -11.58 23.50
CA ALA A 458 -0.91 -12.68 23.62
C ALA A 458 -1.22 -13.76 22.60
N THR A 459 -2.46 -14.24 22.51
CA THR A 459 -2.89 -15.26 21.53
C THR A 459 -2.43 -14.97 20.10
N LYS A 460 -2.51 -13.71 19.67
CA LYS A 460 -2.11 -13.26 18.32
C LYS A 460 -0.59 -13.13 18.15
N LEU A 461 0.15 -12.95 19.24
CA LEU A 461 1.60 -12.71 19.31
C LEU A 461 2.38 -13.94 19.80
N LEU A 462 1.83 -15.15 19.71
CA LEU A 462 2.48 -16.38 20.15
C LEU A 462 3.85 -16.57 19.46
N GLY A 463 4.94 -16.46 20.24
CA GLY A 463 6.32 -16.54 19.73
C GLY A 463 6.97 -15.20 19.39
N TYR A 464 6.19 -14.12 19.31
CA TYR A 464 6.67 -12.76 19.03
C TYR A 464 6.45 -11.79 20.21
N LEU A 465 6.02 -12.31 21.36
CA LEU A 465 5.86 -11.52 22.58
C LEU A 465 7.22 -11.04 23.11
N PRO A 466 7.41 -9.73 23.37
CA PRO A 466 8.65 -9.21 23.93
C PRO A 466 8.93 -9.69 25.36
N LYS A 467 10.20 -9.63 25.76
CA LYS A 467 10.64 -9.95 27.12
C LYS A 467 10.06 -8.93 28.12
N GLY A 468 9.73 -9.39 29.34
CA GLY A 468 9.22 -8.51 30.41
C GLY A 468 7.75 -8.08 30.27
N VAL A 469 6.95 -8.84 29.52
CA VAL A 469 5.49 -8.68 29.42
C VAL A 469 4.76 -9.56 30.45
N LEU A 470 5.27 -10.78 30.67
CA LEU A 470 4.78 -11.73 31.68
C LEU A 470 5.55 -11.51 32.98
N HIS A 471 4.84 -11.33 34.10
CA HIS A 471 5.46 -11.06 35.40
C HIS A 471 5.48 -12.34 36.25
N ASN A 472 4.35 -13.05 36.34
CA ASN A 472 4.19 -14.21 37.21
C ASN A 472 3.76 -15.49 36.45
N GLU A 473 3.93 -16.66 37.08
CA GLU A 473 3.40 -17.93 36.56
C GLU A 473 1.86 -17.93 36.47
N GLU A 474 1.21 -17.09 37.27
CA GLU A 474 -0.24 -16.83 37.19
C GLU A 474 -0.63 -16.27 35.82
N ASP A 475 0.17 -15.36 35.25
CA ASP A 475 -0.08 -14.80 33.91
C ASP A 475 -0.05 -15.90 32.83
N LEU A 476 0.86 -16.87 32.95
CA LEU A 476 0.95 -18.01 32.03
C LEU A 476 -0.25 -18.94 32.17
N SER A 477 -0.82 -19.08 33.37
CA SER A 477 -2.00 -19.92 33.60
C SER A 477 -3.26 -19.36 32.92
N HIS A 478 -3.36 -18.03 32.81
CA HIS A 478 -4.49 -17.34 32.20
C HIS A 478 -4.45 -17.29 30.67
N LEU A 479 -3.31 -17.59 30.04
CA LEU A 479 -3.07 -17.45 28.60
C LEU A 479 -3.22 -18.76 27.78
N GLY A 480 -3.49 -19.89 28.44
CA GLY A 480 -3.76 -21.18 27.79
C GLY A 480 -2.55 -22.14 27.75
N GLN A 481 -2.81 -23.40 27.36
CA GLN A 481 -1.81 -24.48 27.37
C GLN A 481 -0.69 -24.26 26.34
N ASP A 482 -1.01 -23.81 25.12
CA ASP A 482 -0.03 -23.54 24.06
C ASP A 482 1.02 -22.49 24.45
N PHE A 483 0.63 -21.49 25.24
CA PHE A 483 1.54 -20.50 25.81
C PHE A 483 2.46 -21.09 26.86
N ARG A 484 1.90 -21.97 27.70
CA ARG A 484 2.64 -22.67 28.74
C ARG A 484 3.75 -23.51 28.13
N ASP A 485 3.48 -24.23 27.05
CA ASP A 485 4.46 -25.13 26.43
C ASP A 485 5.58 -24.39 25.70
N LYS A 486 5.25 -23.29 25.00
CA LYS A 486 6.24 -22.50 24.25
C LYS A 486 7.14 -21.63 25.14
N TYR A 487 6.66 -21.19 26.30
CA TYR A 487 7.40 -20.28 27.18
C TYR A 487 7.94 -20.95 28.46
N LYS A 488 7.46 -22.13 28.88
CA LYS A 488 8.12 -22.92 29.95
C LYS A 488 9.47 -23.49 29.53
N SER A 489 9.59 -23.92 28.27
CA SER A 489 10.82 -24.53 27.73
C SER A 489 11.99 -23.55 27.62
N ARG A 490 11.75 -22.24 27.72
CA ARG A 490 12.74 -21.18 27.51
C ARG A 490 13.48 -20.73 28.78
N ARG A 491 13.19 -21.30 29.96
CA ARG A 491 14.12 -21.24 31.11
C ARG A 491 15.20 -22.30 30.90
N VAL A 492 16.10 -22.05 29.96
CA VAL A 492 17.45 -22.64 29.99
C VAL A 492 18.32 -21.60 30.71
N ASP A 493 19.10 -22.08 31.67
CA ASP A 493 19.88 -21.29 32.63
C ASP A 493 20.71 -20.18 31.95
N LEU A 494 20.71 -18.98 32.56
CA LEU A 494 21.55 -17.85 32.18
C LEU A 494 23.06 -18.05 32.48
N PHE A 495 23.50 -19.30 32.65
CA PHE A 495 24.88 -19.67 33.04
C PHE A 495 25.55 -20.70 32.12
N ASP A 496 25.01 -20.97 30.93
CA ASP A 496 25.80 -21.61 29.86
C ASP A 496 26.31 -20.54 28.89
N ASP A 497 27.39 -19.89 29.32
CA ASP A 497 28.22 -19.01 28.49
C ASP A 497 29.24 -19.89 27.75
N GLU A 498 28.79 -20.64 26.76
CA GLU A 498 29.65 -21.28 25.76
C GLU A 498 28.90 -21.43 24.43
N GLY A 499 29.26 -20.60 23.45
CA GLY A 499 29.10 -20.97 22.04
C GLY A 499 28.61 -19.90 21.07
N TRP A 500 29.59 -19.16 20.54
CA TRP A 500 29.64 -18.53 19.21
C TRP A 500 28.86 -17.24 18.94
#